data_AF-A0A0M1JI86-F1
#
_entry.id   AF-A0A0M1JI86-F1
#
_cell.length_a   1.000
_cell.length_b   1.000
_cell.length_c   1.000
_cell.angle_alpha   90.00
_cell.angle_beta   90.00
_cell.angle_gamma   90.00
#
_symmetry.space_group_name_H-M   'P 1'
#
loop_
_entity.id
_entity.type
_entity.pdbx_description
1 polymer ?
#
loop_
_entity_poly.entity_id
_entity_poly.type
_entity_poly.pdbx_seq_one_letter_code
_entity_poly.pdbx_strand_id
1 'polypeptide(L)'
;QPDHPEQIVKATVCAEVLQHFGHEHKPRKTVAQHWAKALDPMVPTLHKKTNYQAPAVTDRETQLELQNNELKEEVARLKQLVKEDETQGLKKRHRLMGRVLQWAIPKNLYDVRLEEETSYSTQLLDGLILKRLPQQSLPKDVILPDGLTLDAEISLLTYKSPLESLNLWTIQELIGHYVGYRKILAAQHPKYTLPDAKQFALYAITTIQPQELIKQVGPTAWQPTTKSGVYQLCGFGLEITVIVINEITTAPHNRPWNLLSSQQTTIDYALNQDVPLPDDLRQYFERNS
;
A
#
# COMPACT_ATOMS: atom_id res chain seq x y z
N GLN A 1 -25.80 16.94 65.35
CA GLN A 1 -25.85 17.29 63.91
C GLN A 1 -24.80 16.44 63.20
N PRO A 2 -25.11 15.89 62.03
CA PRO A 2 -24.66 14.56 61.63
C PRO A 2 -23.20 14.52 61.18
N ASP A 3 -22.51 13.44 61.59
CA ASP A 3 -21.26 12.94 61.01
C ASP A 3 -21.47 12.69 59.50
N HIS A 4 -20.91 13.56 58.67
CA HIS A 4 -20.69 13.23 57.27
C HIS A 4 -19.20 12.87 57.11
N PRO A 5 -18.87 11.60 56.78
CA PRO A 5 -17.49 11.24 56.50
C PRO A 5 -17.04 12.04 55.27
N GLU A 6 -15.93 12.79 55.39
CA GLU A 6 -15.30 13.46 54.26
C GLU A 6 -14.88 12.38 53.23
N GLN A 7 -15.74 12.16 52.23
CA GLN A 7 -15.42 11.24 51.14
C GLN A 7 -14.43 11.93 50.21
N ILE A 8 -13.17 11.49 50.28
CA ILE A 8 -12.12 11.92 49.35
C ILE A 8 -12.42 11.30 47.98
N VAL A 9 -12.91 12.12 47.04
CA VAL A 9 -13.15 11.71 45.66
C VAL A 9 -11.92 12.06 44.80
N LYS A 10 -11.48 11.14 43.95
CA LYS A 10 -10.37 11.38 43.02
C LYS A 10 -10.71 12.54 42.05
N ALA A 11 -9.77 13.47 41.87
CA ALA A 11 -9.96 14.65 41.02
C ALA A 11 -10.37 14.30 39.57
N THR A 12 -9.89 13.18 39.03
CA THR A 12 -10.27 12.69 37.70
C THR A 12 -11.74 12.29 37.62
N VAL A 13 -12.25 11.62 38.66
CA VAL A 13 -13.68 11.26 38.74
C VAL A 13 -14.53 12.52 38.86
N CYS A 14 -14.09 13.52 39.63
CA CYS A 14 -14.77 14.82 39.65
C CYS A 14 -14.78 15.48 38.27
N ALA A 15 -13.68 15.46 37.52
CA ALA A 15 -13.60 16.03 36.18
C ALA A 15 -14.50 15.31 35.18
N GLU A 16 -14.54 13.97 35.20
CA GLU A 16 -15.43 13.17 34.35
C GLU A 16 -16.91 13.40 34.68
N VAL A 17 -17.25 13.45 35.97
CA VAL A 17 -18.62 13.77 36.42
C VAL A 17 -19.01 15.19 36.00
N LEU A 18 -18.10 16.16 36.15
CA LEU A 18 -18.31 17.54 35.69
C LEU A 18 -18.47 17.63 34.17
N GLN A 19 -17.70 16.86 33.41
CA GLN A 19 -17.79 16.80 31.95
C GLN A 19 -19.13 16.19 31.52
N HIS A 20 -19.53 15.07 32.12
CA HIS A 20 -20.80 14.39 31.84
C HIS A 20 -22.00 15.31 32.14
N PHE A 21 -22.06 15.92 33.33
CA PHE A 21 -23.17 16.83 33.67
C PHE A 21 -23.10 18.18 32.94
N GLY A 22 -21.91 18.65 32.59
CA GLY A 22 -21.71 19.90 31.85
C GLY A 22 -22.04 19.80 30.36
N HIS A 23 -21.85 18.64 29.74
CA HIS A 23 -22.00 18.47 28.29
C HIS A 23 -23.22 17.63 27.89
N GLU A 24 -23.60 16.62 28.67
CA GLU A 24 -24.58 15.63 28.23
C GLU A 24 -26.02 15.96 28.71
N HIS A 25 -26.23 16.47 29.93
CA HIS A 25 -27.56 16.72 30.51
C HIS A 25 -28.09 18.18 30.35
N LYS A 26 -29.39 18.36 30.11
CA LYS A 26 -30.10 19.68 30.11
C LYS A 26 -30.85 19.91 31.43
N PRO A 27 -30.93 21.15 31.97
CA PRO A 27 -30.52 22.43 31.37
C PRO A 27 -29.07 22.86 31.71
N ARG A 28 -28.31 23.16 30.65
CA ARG A 28 -26.83 23.12 30.57
C ARG A 28 -26.06 24.33 31.10
N LYS A 29 -26.66 25.52 31.19
CA LYS A 29 -25.86 26.76 31.27
C LYS A 29 -25.72 27.30 32.68
N THR A 30 -26.80 27.33 33.44
CA THR A 30 -26.85 28.03 34.73
C THR A 30 -26.13 27.26 35.84
N VAL A 31 -26.24 25.93 35.85
CA VAL A 31 -25.57 25.08 36.85
C VAL A 31 -24.07 25.01 36.59
N ALA A 32 -23.66 24.81 35.33
CA ALA A 32 -22.24 24.83 34.94
C ALA A 32 -21.58 26.19 35.22
N GLN A 33 -22.27 27.31 35.00
CA GLN A 33 -21.79 28.65 35.36
C GLN A 33 -21.68 28.85 36.87
N HIS A 34 -22.64 28.35 37.64
CA HIS A 34 -22.59 28.40 39.10
C HIS A 34 -21.43 27.58 39.65
N TRP A 35 -21.21 26.38 39.10
CA TRP A 35 -20.13 25.49 39.50
C TRP A 35 -18.76 26.02 39.08
N ALA A 36 -18.62 26.57 37.86
CA ALA A 36 -17.40 27.25 37.44
C ALA A 36 -17.06 28.39 38.41
N LYS A 37 -18.04 29.20 38.82
CA LYS A 37 -17.85 30.30 39.77
C LYS A 37 -17.52 29.84 41.20
N ALA A 38 -18.02 28.66 41.61
CA ALA A 38 -17.75 28.06 42.91
C ALA A 38 -16.40 27.31 42.95
N LEU A 39 -15.97 26.74 41.82
CA LEU A 39 -14.70 26.01 41.65
C LEU A 39 -13.52 26.93 41.30
N ASP A 40 -13.77 28.10 40.72
CA ASP A 40 -12.75 29.14 40.43
C ASP A 40 -11.86 29.46 41.65
N PRO A 41 -12.40 29.65 42.87
CA PRO A 41 -11.55 29.86 44.05
C PRO A 41 -10.86 28.58 44.56
N MET A 42 -11.21 27.37 44.10
CA MET A 42 -10.55 26.14 44.56
C MET A 42 -9.12 26.04 44.07
N VAL A 43 -8.81 26.51 42.86
CA VAL A 43 -7.44 26.44 42.31
C VAL A 43 -6.46 27.30 43.13
N PRO A 44 -6.72 28.60 43.40
CA PRO A 44 -5.91 29.39 44.32
C PRO A 44 -5.86 28.84 45.75
N THR A 45 -6.96 28.26 46.24
CA THR A 45 -7.03 27.70 47.60
C THR A 45 -6.22 26.41 47.73
N LEU A 46 -6.22 25.56 46.70
CA LEU A 46 -5.38 24.38 46.60
C LEU A 46 -3.90 24.78 46.49
N HIS A 47 -3.56 25.73 45.61
CA HIS A 47 -2.20 26.28 45.52
C HIS A 47 -1.70 26.78 46.89
N LYS A 48 -2.55 27.52 47.63
CA LYS A 48 -2.20 28.10 48.94
C LYS A 48 -2.10 27.06 50.07
N LYS A 49 -2.82 25.93 49.99
CA LYS A 49 -2.83 24.88 51.02
C LYS A 49 -1.87 23.72 50.74
N THR A 50 -1.58 23.40 49.48
CA THR A 50 -0.79 22.21 49.09
C THR A 50 0.56 22.56 48.47
N ASN A 51 0.82 23.83 48.17
CA ASN A 51 2.01 24.28 47.41
C ASN A 51 2.17 23.60 46.03
N TYR A 52 1.15 22.92 45.53
CA TYR A 52 1.18 22.26 44.23
C TYR A 52 1.15 23.31 43.12
N GLN A 53 2.19 23.46 42.32
CA GLN A 53 2.15 24.23 41.07
C GLN A 53 1.96 23.23 39.92
N ALA A 54 1.09 23.55 38.95
CA ALA A 54 1.11 22.81 37.68
C ALA A 54 2.53 22.96 37.10
N PRO A 55 3.22 21.87 36.72
CA PRO A 55 4.56 21.98 36.17
C PRO A 55 4.52 22.89 34.94
N ALA A 56 5.43 23.86 34.86
CA ALA A 56 5.60 24.66 33.67
C ALA A 56 5.83 23.72 32.47
N VAL A 57 5.29 24.08 31.29
CA VAL A 57 5.56 23.36 30.04
C VAL A 57 7.05 23.09 29.99
N THR A 58 7.41 21.82 30.07
CA THR A 58 8.81 21.44 30.22
C THR A 58 9.52 21.70 28.91
N ASP A 59 10.82 22.00 28.93
CA ASP A 59 11.62 22.13 27.70
C ASP A 59 11.45 20.91 26.78
N ARG A 60 11.17 19.74 27.36
CA ARG A 60 10.84 18.49 26.65
C ARG A 60 9.53 18.56 25.87
N GLU A 61 8.47 19.14 26.42
CA GLU A 61 7.18 19.27 25.72
C GLU A 61 7.30 20.25 24.55
N THR A 62 7.99 21.37 24.77
CA THR A 62 8.33 22.33 23.70
C THR A 62 9.17 21.69 22.60
N GLN A 63 10.15 20.85 22.97
CA GLN A 63 10.98 20.12 22.02
C GLN A 63 10.18 19.08 21.21
N LEU A 64 9.23 18.38 21.84
CA LEU A 64 8.36 17.42 21.16
C LEU A 64 7.38 18.11 20.19
N GLU A 65 6.88 19.30 20.55
CA GLU A 65 6.05 20.10 19.63
C GLU A 65 6.85 20.55 18.40
N LEU A 66 8.09 21.00 18.61
CA LEU A 66 8.99 21.37 17.52
C LEU A 66 9.25 20.20 16.57
N GLN A 67 9.62 19.03 17.11
CA GLN A 67 9.83 17.82 16.33
C GLN A 67 8.58 17.38 15.56
N ASN A 68 7.40 17.47 16.17
CA ASN A 68 6.15 17.15 15.48
C ASN A 68 5.85 18.11 14.32
N ASN A 69 6.21 19.38 14.45
CA ASN A 69 6.02 20.35 13.37
C ASN A 69 7.03 20.11 12.25
N GLU A 70 8.30 19.85 12.56
CA GLU A 70 9.32 19.46 11.57
C GLU A 70 8.91 18.19 10.79
N LEU A 71 8.40 17.17 11.48
CA LEU A 71 7.90 15.95 10.84
C LEU A 71 6.70 16.23 9.93
N LYS A 72 5.77 17.12 10.32
CA LYS A 72 4.63 17.49 9.48
C LYS A 72 5.07 18.22 8.22
N GLU A 73 6.05 19.12 8.33
CA GLU A 73 6.63 19.84 7.19
C GLU A 73 7.35 18.90 6.23
N GLU A 74 8.15 17.96 6.75
CA GLU A 74 8.83 16.96 5.91
C GLU A 74 7.82 16.02 5.24
N VAL A 75 6.75 15.60 5.93
CA VAL A 75 5.67 14.82 5.30
C VAL A 75 4.97 15.62 4.20
N ALA A 76 4.74 16.92 4.38
CA ALA A 76 4.15 17.78 3.36
C ALA A 76 5.07 17.93 2.14
N ARG A 77 6.37 18.14 2.36
CA ARG A 77 7.39 18.19 1.32
C ARG A 77 7.53 16.86 0.57
N LEU A 78 7.54 15.73 1.28
CA LEU A 78 7.57 14.40 0.66
C LEU A 78 6.32 14.14 -0.19
N LYS A 79 5.13 14.56 0.29
CA LYS A 79 3.90 14.51 -0.52
C LYS A 79 4.01 15.38 -1.77
N GLN A 80 4.61 16.55 -1.68
CA GLN A 80 4.85 17.43 -2.83
C GLN A 80 5.85 16.82 -3.82
N LEU A 81 6.95 16.25 -3.33
CA LEU A 81 7.92 15.55 -4.16
C LEU A 81 7.31 14.31 -4.83
N VAL A 82 6.49 13.55 -4.11
CA VAL A 82 5.71 12.44 -4.69
C VAL A 82 4.80 12.96 -5.79
N LYS A 83 4.07 14.07 -5.56
CA LYS A 83 3.19 14.70 -6.55
C LYS A 83 3.94 15.21 -7.78
N GLU A 84 5.11 15.83 -7.61
CA GLU A 84 5.98 16.27 -8.69
C GLU A 84 6.52 15.06 -9.48
N ASP A 85 6.87 13.98 -8.78
CA ASP A 85 7.30 12.72 -9.39
C ASP A 85 6.14 11.98 -10.09
N GLU A 86 4.89 12.17 -9.62
CA GLU A 86 3.65 11.68 -10.25
C GLU A 86 3.35 12.36 -11.60
N THR A 87 3.95 13.52 -11.88
CA THR A 87 3.74 14.24 -13.15
C THR A 87 4.55 13.67 -14.32
N GLN A 88 5.54 12.80 -14.06
CA GLN A 88 6.30 12.12 -15.10
C GLN A 88 5.50 10.91 -15.62
N GLY A 89 5.12 10.93 -16.91
CA GLY A 89 4.18 9.97 -17.50
C GLY A 89 4.54 8.47 -17.35
N LEU A 90 5.84 8.14 -17.30
CA LEU A 90 6.34 6.78 -17.06
C LEU A 90 6.10 6.30 -15.62
N LYS A 91 6.44 7.15 -14.63
CA LYS A 91 6.25 6.83 -13.21
C LYS A 91 4.77 6.76 -12.84
N LYS A 92 3.94 7.64 -13.42
CA LYS A 92 2.47 7.58 -13.27
C LYS A 92 1.90 6.22 -13.70
N ARG A 93 2.39 5.64 -14.79
CA ARG A 93 1.92 4.34 -15.32
C ARG A 93 2.36 3.16 -14.43
N HIS A 94 3.59 3.15 -13.95
CA HIS A 94 4.07 2.11 -13.02
C HIS A 94 3.34 2.18 -11.67
N ARG A 95 3.12 3.38 -11.13
CA ARG A 95 2.31 3.57 -9.93
C ARG A 95 0.86 3.12 -10.13
N LEU A 96 0.25 3.46 -11.27
CA LEU A 96 -1.09 2.99 -11.61
C LEU A 96 -1.15 1.45 -11.63
N MET A 97 -0.18 0.78 -12.26
CA MET A 97 -0.07 -0.69 -12.23
C MET A 97 -0.01 -1.22 -10.79
N GLY A 98 0.87 -0.66 -9.95
CA GLY A 98 0.97 -1.03 -8.55
C GLY A 98 -0.33 -0.88 -7.77
N ARG A 99 -1.01 0.27 -7.93
CA ARG A 99 -2.30 0.54 -7.27
C ARG A 99 -3.41 -0.38 -7.76
N VAL A 100 -3.48 -0.64 -9.07
CA VAL A 100 -4.45 -1.59 -9.64
C VAL A 100 -4.27 -2.98 -9.05
N LEU A 101 -3.03 -3.46 -8.94
CA LEU A 101 -2.75 -4.78 -8.36
C LEU A 101 -3.01 -4.83 -6.84
N GLN A 102 -2.67 -3.79 -6.09
CA GLN A 102 -3.01 -3.67 -4.67
C GLN A 102 -4.51 -3.64 -4.40
N TRP A 103 -5.30 -3.18 -5.37
CA TRP A 103 -6.76 -3.19 -5.31
C TRP A 103 -7.34 -4.55 -5.73
N ALA A 104 -6.81 -5.15 -6.79
CA ALA A 104 -7.31 -6.40 -7.35
C ALA A 104 -6.96 -7.64 -6.51
N ILE A 105 -5.80 -7.61 -5.84
CA ILE A 105 -5.30 -8.74 -5.06
C ILE A 105 -5.81 -8.64 -3.61
N PRO A 106 -6.39 -9.70 -3.03
CA PRO A 106 -6.85 -9.68 -1.65
C PRO A 106 -5.71 -9.41 -0.65
N LYS A 107 -5.77 -8.27 0.05
CA LYS A 107 -4.75 -7.82 1.02
C LYS A 107 -4.57 -8.73 2.22
N ASN A 108 -5.58 -9.54 2.54
CA ASN A 108 -5.50 -10.56 3.59
C ASN A 108 -4.71 -11.80 3.15
N LEU A 109 -4.48 -11.99 1.85
CA LEU A 109 -3.79 -13.14 1.28
C LEU A 109 -2.39 -12.81 0.76
N TYR A 110 -2.16 -11.57 0.33
CA TYR A 110 -0.86 -11.14 -0.19
C TYR A 110 -0.41 -9.83 0.40
N ASP A 111 0.88 -9.79 0.71
CA ASP A 111 1.65 -8.58 0.91
C ASP A 111 2.19 -8.13 -0.46
N VAL A 112 1.72 -6.99 -0.92
CA VAL A 112 2.03 -6.41 -2.23
C VAL A 112 3.06 -5.30 -2.04
N ARG A 113 4.32 -5.62 -2.33
CA ARG A 113 5.44 -4.68 -2.16
C ARG A 113 5.86 -4.13 -3.51
N LEU A 114 5.72 -2.82 -3.65
CA LEU A 114 6.26 -2.06 -4.76
C LEU A 114 7.70 -1.66 -4.43
N GLU A 115 8.60 -1.76 -5.40
CA GLU A 115 9.91 -1.08 -5.33
C GLU A 115 10.78 -1.52 -4.12
N GLU A 116 10.95 -2.83 -3.87
CA GLU A 116 11.95 -3.30 -2.91
C GLU A 116 13.37 -3.17 -3.50
N GLU A 117 14.24 -2.45 -2.81
CA GLU A 117 15.66 -2.34 -3.14
C GLU A 117 16.38 -3.68 -2.84
N THR A 118 16.73 -4.42 -3.90
CA THR A 118 17.34 -5.76 -3.76
C THR A 118 18.88 -5.78 -3.74
N SER A 119 19.55 -4.62 -3.70
CA SER A 119 21.01 -4.51 -3.81
C SER A 119 21.60 -3.33 -3.02
N TYR A 120 22.90 -3.39 -2.73
CA TYR A 120 23.68 -2.34 -2.03
C TYR A 120 23.90 -1.06 -2.89
N SER A 121 23.55 -1.12 -4.18
CA SER A 121 23.46 0.00 -5.12
C SER A 121 22.03 0.06 -5.64
N THR A 122 21.41 1.25 -5.71
CA THR A 122 20.03 1.48 -6.14
C THR A 122 19.76 0.88 -7.52
N GLN A 123 19.27 -0.36 -7.55
CA GLN A 123 18.70 -1.00 -8.74
C GLN A 123 17.21 -1.12 -8.44
N LEU A 124 16.46 -0.11 -8.87
CA LEU A 124 15.01 -0.10 -8.78
C LEU A 124 14.49 -1.15 -9.76
N LEU A 125 13.94 -2.24 -9.22
CA LEU A 125 13.09 -3.12 -10.01
C LEU A 125 11.85 -2.28 -10.39
N ASP A 126 11.52 -2.19 -11.67
CA ASP A 126 10.20 -1.71 -12.15
C ASP A 126 9.11 -2.75 -11.80
N GLY A 127 9.11 -3.23 -10.56
CA GLY A 127 8.54 -4.52 -10.24
C GLY A 127 8.04 -4.70 -8.83
N LEU A 128 7.18 -5.70 -8.72
CA LEU A 128 6.36 -6.00 -7.57
C LEU A 128 6.81 -7.34 -6.99
N ILE A 129 6.88 -7.39 -5.67
CA ILE A 129 7.00 -8.65 -4.92
C ILE A 129 5.66 -8.90 -4.27
N LEU A 130 5.03 -10.01 -4.63
CA LEU A 130 3.81 -10.50 -4.00
C LEU A 130 4.20 -11.64 -3.09
N LYS A 131 4.15 -11.41 -1.79
CA LYS A 131 4.41 -12.45 -0.80
C LYS A 131 3.10 -12.94 -0.22
N ARG A 132 2.86 -14.25 -0.33
CA ARG A 132 1.68 -14.88 0.23
C ARG A 132 1.73 -14.83 1.77
N LEU A 133 0.69 -14.27 2.37
CA LEU A 133 0.42 -14.33 3.82
C LEU A 133 -0.21 -15.70 4.14
N PRO A 134 -0.16 -16.16 5.41
CA PRO A 134 0.18 -17.54 5.81
C PRO A 134 -0.31 -18.65 4.88
N GLN A 135 0.54 -19.68 4.65
CA GLN A 135 0.42 -20.82 3.71
C GLN A 135 -0.98 -21.50 3.59
N GLN A 136 -1.98 -20.77 3.09
CA GLN A 136 -3.30 -21.27 2.76
C GLN A 136 -3.50 -21.13 1.27
N SER A 137 -3.99 -22.18 0.63
CA SER A 137 -4.37 -22.17 -0.80
C SER A 137 -5.32 -21.01 -1.11
N LEU A 138 -5.27 -20.51 -2.35
CA LEU A 138 -6.05 -19.35 -2.73
C LEU A 138 -7.51 -19.78 -2.59
N PRO A 139 -8.37 -19.05 -1.86
CA PRO A 139 -9.76 -19.42 -1.76
C PRO A 139 -10.35 -19.55 -3.17
N LYS A 140 -11.16 -20.61 -3.40
CA LYS A 140 -11.66 -20.96 -4.74
C LYS A 140 -12.56 -19.88 -5.36
N ASP A 141 -13.10 -19.01 -4.53
CA ASP A 141 -13.93 -17.86 -4.86
C ASP A 141 -13.12 -16.63 -5.30
N VAL A 142 -11.80 -16.60 -5.07
CA VAL A 142 -10.93 -15.53 -5.58
C VAL A 142 -10.68 -15.76 -7.05
N ILE A 143 -11.30 -14.94 -7.89
CA ILE A 143 -11.07 -14.92 -9.33
C ILE A 143 -9.98 -13.88 -9.63
N LEU A 144 -8.83 -14.37 -10.06
CA LEU A 144 -7.71 -13.53 -10.50
C LEU A 144 -7.81 -13.21 -12.00
N PRO A 145 -7.21 -12.10 -12.46
CA PRO A 145 -7.17 -11.79 -13.87
C PRO A 145 -6.30 -12.79 -14.64
N ASP A 146 -6.60 -13.00 -15.91
CA ASP A 146 -5.97 -14.04 -16.73
C ASP A 146 -4.43 -13.92 -16.72
N GLY A 147 -3.76 -15.05 -16.54
CA GLY A 147 -2.30 -15.15 -16.44
C GLY A 147 -1.75 -14.97 -15.02
N LEU A 148 -2.48 -14.34 -14.09
CA LEU A 148 -2.02 -14.15 -12.72
C LEU A 148 -2.53 -15.28 -11.81
N THR A 149 -1.71 -16.30 -11.58
CA THR A 149 -2.10 -17.48 -10.77
C THR A 149 -1.86 -17.31 -9.28
N LEU A 150 -0.75 -16.66 -8.90
CA LEU A 150 -0.32 -16.48 -7.50
C LEU A 150 -0.35 -17.79 -6.70
N ASP A 151 0.04 -18.89 -7.31
CA ASP A 151 0.12 -20.20 -6.68
C ASP A 151 1.42 -20.37 -5.88
N ALA A 152 2.50 -19.72 -6.31
CA ALA A 152 3.77 -19.65 -5.59
C ALA A 152 3.68 -18.86 -4.27
N GLU A 153 4.64 -19.08 -3.38
CA GLU A 153 4.75 -18.32 -2.13
C GLU A 153 5.20 -16.87 -2.39
N ILE A 154 6.04 -16.69 -3.40
CA ILE A 154 6.63 -15.41 -3.78
C ILE A 154 6.48 -15.24 -5.29
N SER A 155 5.81 -14.19 -5.73
CA SER A 155 5.76 -13.80 -7.14
C SER A 155 6.59 -12.55 -7.36
N LEU A 156 7.52 -12.59 -8.32
CA LEU A 156 8.24 -11.41 -8.79
C LEU A 156 7.68 -10.99 -10.13
N LEU A 157 7.41 -9.70 -10.28
CA LEU A 157 6.83 -9.14 -11.50
C LEU A 157 7.70 -8.00 -11.99
N THR A 158 7.88 -7.89 -13.30
CA THR A 158 8.33 -6.66 -13.97
C THR A 158 7.19 -6.13 -14.83
N TYR A 159 7.05 -4.82 -14.94
CA TYR A 159 6.06 -4.19 -15.80
C TYR A 159 6.71 -3.28 -16.84
N LYS A 160 6.15 -3.24 -18.05
CA LYS A 160 6.45 -2.23 -19.08
C LYS A 160 5.19 -1.56 -19.59
N SER A 161 5.18 -0.24 -19.43
CA SER A 161 4.07 0.64 -19.84
C SER A 161 3.99 0.75 -21.37
N PRO A 162 2.94 1.36 -21.95
CA PRO A 162 2.87 1.57 -23.41
C PRO A 162 4.02 2.39 -24.00
N LEU A 163 4.75 3.12 -23.15
CA LEU A 163 5.87 3.98 -23.53
C LEU A 163 7.20 3.22 -23.54
N GLU A 164 7.19 1.95 -23.14
CA GLU A 164 8.35 1.09 -23.03
C GLU A 164 8.08 -0.25 -23.69
N SER A 165 9.13 -0.95 -24.08
CA SER A 165 9.01 -2.29 -24.64
C SER A 165 9.68 -3.30 -23.72
N LEU A 166 9.00 -4.40 -23.44
CA LEU A 166 9.60 -5.56 -22.80
C LEU A 166 10.64 -6.15 -23.76
N ASN A 167 11.90 -6.21 -23.32
CA ASN A 167 13.02 -6.66 -24.14
C ASN A 167 13.83 -7.74 -23.40
N LEU A 168 14.81 -8.32 -24.08
CA LEU A 168 15.63 -9.41 -23.51
C LEU A 168 16.40 -8.96 -22.26
N TRP A 169 16.85 -7.71 -22.22
CA TRP A 169 17.53 -7.14 -21.06
C TRP A 169 16.60 -7.09 -19.84
N THR A 170 15.36 -6.64 -19.99
CA THR A 170 14.36 -6.65 -18.90
C THR A 170 14.08 -8.05 -18.37
N ILE A 171 14.06 -9.07 -19.25
CA ILE A 171 13.94 -10.47 -18.81
C ILE A 171 15.16 -10.92 -18.01
N GLN A 172 16.37 -10.55 -18.45
CA GLN A 172 17.60 -10.84 -17.71
C GLN A 172 17.65 -10.14 -16.37
N GLU A 173 17.18 -8.90 -16.28
CA GLU A 173 17.03 -8.15 -15.03
C GLU A 173 16.08 -8.88 -14.08
N LEU A 174 14.87 -9.26 -14.54
CA LEU A 174 13.92 -10.03 -13.72
C LEU A 174 14.54 -11.31 -13.16
N ILE A 175 15.28 -12.06 -13.97
CA ILE A 175 16.00 -13.27 -13.52
C ILE A 175 17.08 -12.90 -12.49
N GLY A 176 17.84 -11.83 -12.75
CA GLY A 176 18.87 -11.32 -11.83
C GLY A 176 18.28 -10.97 -10.46
N HIS A 177 17.13 -10.30 -10.44
CA HIS A 177 16.44 -9.95 -9.21
C HIS A 177 15.85 -11.17 -8.50
N TYR A 178 15.29 -12.13 -9.22
CA TYR A 178 14.89 -13.41 -8.65
C TYR A 178 16.05 -14.11 -7.94
N VAL A 179 17.23 -14.17 -8.57
CA VAL A 179 18.44 -14.76 -7.97
C VAL A 179 18.90 -13.93 -6.76
N GLY A 180 18.90 -12.60 -6.88
CA GLY A 180 19.27 -11.69 -5.79
C GLY A 180 18.37 -11.85 -4.57
N TYR A 181 17.06 -11.85 -4.78
CA TYR A 181 16.07 -12.00 -3.72
C TYR A 181 16.17 -13.36 -3.03
N ARG A 182 16.41 -14.45 -3.78
CA ARG A 182 16.69 -15.77 -3.19
C ARG A 182 17.91 -15.77 -2.27
N LYS A 183 18.97 -15.04 -2.65
CA LYS A 183 20.18 -14.89 -1.79
C LYS A 183 19.90 -14.08 -0.54
N ILE A 184 19.09 -13.00 -0.62
CA ILE A 184 18.66 -12.21 0.54
C ILE A 184 17.90 -13.11 1.52
N LEU A 185 16.91 -13.88 1.03
CA LEU A 185 16.14 -14.80 1.86
C LEU A 185 17.02 -15.90 2.47
N ALA A 186 17.99 -16.42 1.72
CA ALA A 186 18.95 -17.37 2.26
C ALA A 186 19.76 -16.77 3.41
N ALA A 187 20.26 -15.54 3.26
CA ALA A 187 21.01 -14.85 4.31
C ALA A 187 20.20 -14.59 5.58
N GLN A 188 18.87 -14.47 5.47
CA GLN A 188 17.94 -14.32 6.59
C GLN A 188 17.55 -15.67 7.21
N HIS A 189 17.75 -16.78 6.51
CA HIS A 189 17.43 -18.11 7.01
C HIS A 189 18.50 -18.59 8.00
N PRO A 190 18.15 -19.18 9.17
CA PRO A 190 19.13 -19.59 10.20
C PRO A 190 20.22 -20.54 9.71
N LYS A 191 19.95 -21.29 8.63
CA LYS A 191 20.87 -22.27 8.02
C LYS A 191 21.53 -21.78 6.72
N TYR A 192 21.37 -20.51 6.36
CA TYR A 192 21.91 -19.95 5.11
C TYR A 192 21.51 -20.75 3.85
N THR A 193 20.30 -21.32 3.86
CA THR A 193 19.82 -22.24 2.81
C THR A 193 19.04 -21.46 1.77
N LEU A 194 19.34 -21.69 0.49
CA LEU A 194 18.57 -21.10 -0.60
C LEU A 194 17.14 -21.67 -0.63
N PRO A 195 16.11 -20.80 -0.68
CA PRO A 195 14.73 -21.20 -0.95
C PRO A 195 14.61 -22.04 -2.23
N ASP A 196 13.67 -22.99 -2.26
CA ASP A 196 13.39 -23.81 -3.46
C ASP A 196 12.89 -22.92 -4.60
N ALA A 197 13.34 -23.16 -5.83
CA ALA A 197 12.88 -22.42 -7.01
C ALA A 197 11.35 -22.50 -7.19
N LYS A 198 10.72 -23.61 -6.78
CA LYS A 198 9.25 -23.81 -6.84
C LYS A 198 8.46 -22.89 -5.91
N GLN A 199 9.12 -22.25 -4.94
CA GLN A 199 8.48 -21.23 -4.11
C GLN A 199 8.28 -19.90 -4.85
N PHE A 200 8.82 -19.77 -6.07
CA PHE A 200 8.80 -18.55 -6.85
C PHE A 200 8.02 -18.71 -8.15
N ALA A 201 7.27 -17.67 -8.51
CA ALA A 201 6.71 -17.47 -9.84
C ALA A 201 7.23 -16.15 -10.41
N LEU A 202 7.56 -16.14 -11.70
CA LEU A 202 8.07 -14.96 -12.40
C LEU A 202 7.05 -14.50 -13.44
N TYR A 203 6.71 -13.22 -13.40
CA TYR A 203 5.79 -12.61 -14.36
C TYR A 203 6.46 -11.43 -15.07
N ALA A 204 6.29 -11.36 -16.39
CA ALA A 204 6.62 -10.19 -17.17
C ALA A 204 5.35 -9.60 -17.77
N ILE A 205 4.95 -8.43 -17.29
CA ILE A 205 3.75 -7.76 -17.77
C ILE A 205 4.16 -6.66 -18.74
N THR A 206 3.57 -6.64 -19.93
CA THR A 206 3.82 -5.62 -20.93
C THR A 206 2.51 -5.13 -21.50
N THR A 207 2.40 -3.83 -21.76
CA THR A 207 1.16 -3.30 -22.32
C THR A 207 1.01 -3.65 -23.79
N ILE A 208 2.12 -3.58 -24.53
CA ILE A 208 2.19 -3.83 -25.97
C ILE A 208 2.95 -5.12 -26.22
N GLN A 209 2.57 -5.86 -27.28
CA GLN A 209 3.24 -7.09 -27.67
C GLN A 209 4.72 -6.82 -28.01
N PRO A 210 5.68 -7.52 -27.38
CA PRO A 210 7.10 -7.22 -27.52
C PRO A 210 7.69 -7.94 -28.75
N GLN A 211 7.40 -7.42 -29.94
CA GLN A 211 7.79 -8.07 -31.21
C GLN A 211 9.28 -8.40 -31.31
N GLU A 212 10.15 -7.49 -30.86
CA GLU A 212 11.60 -7.71 -30.92
C GLU A 212 12.07 -8.80 -29.96
N LEU A 213 11.50 -8.88 -28.75
CA LEU A 213 11.78 -9.98 -27.83
C LEU A 213 11.37 -11.33 -28.44
N ILE A 214 10.16 -11.41 -29.00
CA ILE A 214 9.62 -12.62 -29.62
C ILE A 214 10.54 -13.10 -30.75
N LYS A 215 11.00 -12.18 -31.61
CA LYS A 215 11.96 -12.50 -32.68
C LYS A 215 13.29 -13.04 -32.13
N GLN A 216 13.81 -12.46 -31.05
CA GLN A 216 15.10 -12.84 -30.48
C GLN A 216 15.07 -14.20 -29.78
N VAL A 217 14.02 -14.50 -29.02
CA VAL A 217 13.90 -15.77 -28.27
C VAL A 217 13.38 -16.92 -29.14
N GLY A 218 12.65 -16.58 -30.20
CA GLY A 218 12.10 -17.55 -31.15
C GLY A 218 10.86 -18.29 -30.64
N PRO A 219 10.19 -19.03 -31.53
CA PRO A 219 8.90 -19.69 -31.26
C PRO A 219 9.00 -20.92 -30.35
N THR A 220 10.20 -21.42 -30.08
CA THR A 220 10.41 -22.53 -29.14
C THR A 220 10.41 -22.04 -27.69
N ALA A 221 10.93 -20.84 -27.45
CA ALA A 221 10.94 -20.23 -26.12
C ALA A 221 9.62 -19.49 -25.83
N TRP A 222 9.02 -18.84 -26.82
CA TRP A 222 7.76 -18.09 -26.67
C TRP A 222 6.55 -18.97 -27.03
N GLN A 223 5.82 -19.46 -26.02
CA GLN A 223 4.69 -20.36 -26.18
C GLN A 223 3.37 -19.67 -25.81
N PRO A 224 2.35 -19.67 -26.69
CA PRO A 224 1.01 -19.21 -26.32
C PRO A 224 0.33 -20.17 -25.34
N THR A 225 -0.55 -19.65 -24.48
CA THR A 225 -1.41 -20.46 -23.62
C THR A 225 -2.85 -20.51 -24.16
N THR A 226 -3.75 -21.18 -23.45
CA THR A 226 -5.19 -21.18 -23.78
C THR A 226 -5.88 -19.84 -23.53
N LYS A 227 -5.22 -18.89 -22.87
CA LYS A 227 -5.75 -17.56 -22.56
C LYS A 227 -5.13 -16.53 -23.50
N SER A 228 -5.97 -15.74 -24.17
CA SER A 228 -5.51 -14.66 -25.05
C SER A 228 -4.65 -13.67 -24.28
N GLY A 229 -3.52 -13.24 -24.86
CA GLY A 229 -2.58 -12.32 -24.23
C GLY A 229 -1.73 -12.92 -23.11
N VAL A 230 -1.81 -14.23 -22.87
CA VAL A 230 -0.97 -14.92 -21.87
C VAL A 230 -0.07 -15.92 -22.58
N TYR A 231 1.23 -15.79 -22.34
CA TYR A 231 2.29 -16.58 -22.94
C TYR A 231 3.20 -17.15 -21.86
N GLN A 232 3.91 -18.24 -22.18
CA GLN A 232 5.06 -18.70 -21.42
C GLN A 232 6.33 -18.40 -22.19
N LEU A 233 7.28 -17.76 -21.52
CA LEU A 233 8.64 -17.61 -21.99
C LEU A 233 9.52 -18.63 -21.25
N CYS A 234 9.89 -19.69 -21.97
CA CYS A 234 10.71 -20.78 -21.46
C CYS A 234 12.17 -20.57 -21.85
N GLY A 235 13.05 -20.43 -20.87
CA GLY A 235 14.49 -20.23 -21.12
C GLY A 235 15.32 -20.36 -19.86
N PHE A 236 16.58 -20.80 -20.00
CA PHE A 236 17.53 -20.92 -18.89
C PHE A 236 17.04 -21.79 -17.71
N GLY A 237 16.17 -22.76 -17.98
CA GLY A 237 15.56 -23.63 -16.96
C GLY A 237 14.49 -22.93 -16.11
N LEU A 238 14.04 -21.74 -16.53
CA LEU A 238 12.96 -20.97 -15.91
C LEU A 238 11.77 -20.88 -16.87
N GLU A 239 10.59 -20.78 -16.27
CA GLU A 239 9.34 -20.47 -16.96
C GLU A 239 8.86 -19.11 -16.44
N ILE A 240 8.69 -18.17 -17.36
CA ILE A 240 8.23 -16.81 -17.05
C ILE A 240 6.88 -16.61 -17.73
N THR A 241 5.85 -16.33 -16.94
CA THR A 241 4.53 -16.01 -17.50
C THR A 241 4.52 -14.58 -18.00
N VAL A 242 4.29 -14.42 -19.31
CA VAL A 242 4.24 -13.12 -19.96
C VAL A 242 2.79 -12.73 -20.23
N ILE A 243 2.39 -11.56 -19.74
CA ILE A 243 1.05 -11.01 -19.85
C ILE A 243 1.09 -9.77 -20.76
N VAL A 244 0.48 -9.87 -21.94
CA VAL A 244 0.36 -8.78 -22.92
C VAL A 244 -1.01 -8.14 -22.77
N ILE A 245 -1.09 -7.02 -22.04
CA ILE A 245 -2.36 -6.42 -21.60
C ILE A 245 -3.31 -6.13 -22.78
N ASN A 246 -2.80 -5.60 -23.89
CA ASN A 246 -3.63 -5.25 -25.03
C ASN A 246 -4.20 -6.45 -25.82
N GLU A 247 -3.75 -7.66 -25.51
CA GLU A 247 -4.27 -8.91 -26.10
C GLU A 247 -5.17 -9.68 -25.13
N ILE A 248 -5.25 -9.25 -23.87
CA ILE A 248 -6.15 -9.83 -22.88
C ILE A 248 -7.59 -9.60 -23.32
N THR A 249 -8.42 -10.65 -23.22
CA THR A 249 -9.84 -10.56 -23.51
C THR A 249 -10.54 -9.63 -22.53
N THR A 250 -11.29 -8.66 -23.06
CA THR A 250 -12.14 -7.76 -22.28
C THR A 250 -13.24 -8.56 -21.56
N ALA A 251 -13.07 -8.75 -20.25
CA ALA A 251 -14.01 -9.48 -19.39
C ALA A 251 -14.02 -8.90 -17.96
N PRO A 252 -15.07 -9.16 -17.14
CA PRO A 252 -15.17 -8.64 -15.78
C PRO A 252 -13.98 -9.01 -14.87
N HIS A 253 -13.53 -10.27 -14.89
CA HIS A 253 -12.38 -10.71 -14.07
C HIS A 253 -11.05 -10.09 -14.54
N ASN A 254 -10.95 -9.74 -15.81
CA ASN A 254 -9.78 -9.05 -16.40
C ASN A 254 -9.81 -7.53 -16.20
N ARG A 255 -10.76 -7.00 -15.41
CA ARG A 255 -10.84 -5.56 -15.12
C ARG A 255 -9.50 -4.94 -14.70
N PRO A 256 -8.66 -5.58 -13.86
CA PRO A 256 -7.33 -5.04 -13.53
C PRO A 256 -6.47 -4.80 -14.78
N TRP A 257 -6.42 -5.76 -15.70
CA TRP A 257 -5.70 -5.63 -16.97
C TRP A 257 -6.34 -4.59 -17.88
N ASN A 258 -7.66 -4.56 -17.98
CA ASN A 258 -8.37 -3.63 -18.85
C ASN A 258 -8.12 -2.15 -18.43
N LEU A 259 -8.02 -1.87 -17.12
CA LEU A 259 -7.66 -0.53 -16.60
C LEU A 259 -6.25 -0.07 -17.00
N LEU A 260 -5.37 -1.02 -17.30
CA LEU A 260 -3.96 -0.76 -17.64
C LEU A 260 -3.70 -0.79 -19.14
N SER A 261 -4.73 -1.08 -19.94
CA SER A 261 -4.65 -1.10 -21.40
C SER A 261 -4.21 0.26 -21.95
N SER A 262 -3.63 0.26 -23.15
CA SER A 262 -3.44 1.49 -23.91
C SER A 262 -4.65 1.84 -24.79
N GLN A 263 -5.67 0.98 -24.84
CA GLN A 263 -6.86 1.16 -25.67
C GLN A 263 -7.98 1.83 -24.86
N GLN A 264 -8.40 3.03 -25.29
CA GLN A 264 -9.41 3.81 -24.57
C GLN A 264 -10.73 3.06 -24.40
N THR A 265 -11.18 2.33 -25.43
CA THR A 265 -12.42 1.52 -25.38
C THR A 265 -12.37 0.44 -24.30
N THR A 266 -11.20 -0.16 -24.08
CA THR A 266 -10.98 -1.18 -23.05
C THR A 266 -10.95 -0.57 -21.66
N ILE A 267 -10.34 0.61 -21.51
CA ILE A 267 -10.38 1.40 -20.27
C ILE A 267 -11.82 1.79 -19.95
N ASP A 268 -12.57 2.34 -20.91
CA ASP A 268 -13.95 2.77 -20.73
C ASP A 268 -14.85 1.60 -20.29
N TYR A 269 -14.68 0.43 -20.90
CA TYR A 269 -15.35 -0.79 -20.45
C TYR A 269 -15.03 -1.12 -18.98
N ALA A 270 -13.77 -1.00 -18.56
CA ALA A 270 -13.34 -1.30 -17.20
C ALA A 270 -13.86 -0.29 -16.17
N LEU A 271 -13.96 0.99 -16.55
CA LEU A 271 -14.50 2.06 -15.71
C LEU A 271 -16.02 1.95 -15.52
N ASN A 272 -16.74 1.44 -16.52
CA ASN A 272 -18.20 1.32 -16.51
C ASN A 272 -18.74 0.06 -15.79
N GLN A 273 -17.91 -0.72 -15.10
CA GLN A 273 -18.39 -1.87 -14.31
C GLN A 273 -19.02 -1.43 -12.98
N ASP A 274 -20.00 -2.19 -12.50
CA ASP A 274 -20.85 -1.85 -11.34
C ASP A 274 -20.07 -1.66 -10.03
N VAL A 275 -18.96 -2.37 -9.85
CA VAL A 275 -18.12 -2.23 -8.66
C VAL A 275 -17.33 -0.91 -8.76
N PRO A 276 -17.51 0.07 -7.86
CA PRO A 276 -16.76 1.32 -7.95
C PRO A 276 -15.26 1.09 -7.70
N LEU A 277 -14.42 1.87 -8.40
CA LEU A 277 -13.00 1.95 -8.05
C LEU A 277 -12.84 2.76 -6.76
N PRO A 278 -11.83 2.46 -5.93
CA PRO A 278 -11.42 3.33 -4.84
C PRO A 278 -11.11 4.75 -5.35
N ASP A 279 -11.42 5.78 -4.56
CA ASP A 279 -11.25 7.18 -4.94
C ASP A 279 -9.80 7.51 -5.34
N ASP A 280 -8.84 6.94 -4.62
CA ASP A 280 -7.41 7.11 -4.89
C ASP A 280 -6.93 6.40 -6.17
N LEU A 281 -7.69 5.44 -6.69
CA LEU A 281 -7.45 4.84 -8.00
C LEU A 281 -8.18 5.59 -9.10
N ARG A 282 -9.37 6.12 -8.82
CA ARG A 282 -10.20 6.89 -9.76
C ARG A 282 -9.48 8.15 -10.27
N GLN A 283 -8.75 8.86 -9.41
CA GLN A 283 -7.96 10.05 -9.78
C GLN A 283 -6.95 9.82 -10.93
N TYR A 284 -6.52 8.57 -11.18
CA TYR A 284 -5.62 8.28 -12.30
C TYR A 284 -6.31 8.36 -13.67
N PHE A 285 -7.63 8.22 -13.70
CA PHE A 285 -8.47 8.19 -14.89
C PHE A 285 -9.30 9.48 -15.08
N GLU A 286 -9.40 10.31 -14.04
CA GLU A 286 -9.95 11.65 -14.15
C GLU A 286 -9.04 12.46 -15.07
N ARG A 287 -9.57 12.88 -16.22
CA ARG A 287 -8.86 13.84 -17.08
C ARG A 287 -8.73 15.12 -16.28
N ASN A 288 -7.50 15.58 -16.06
CA ASN A 288 -7.23 16.95 -15.60
C ASN A 288 -8.07 17.88 -16.49
N SER A 289 -9.12 18.45 -15.89
CA SER A 289 -10.01 19.40 -16.54
C SER A 289 -9.33 20.75 -16.65
#